data_AF-W7WQ15-F1
#
_entry.id   AF-W7WQ15-F1
#
_cell.length_a   1.000
_cell.length_b   1.000
_cell.length_c   1.000
_cell.angle_alpha   90.00
_cell.angle_beta   90.00
_cell.angle_gamma   90.00
#
_symmetry.space_group_name_H-M   'P 1'
#
loop_
_entity.id
_entity.type
_entity.pdbx_description
1 polymer ?
#
loop_
_entity_poly.entity_id
_entity_poly.type
_entity_poly.pdbx_seq_one_letter_code
_entity_poly.pdbx_strand_id
1 'polypeptide(L)' 'MSAEAALTRSWKVGSRTCVLSIPKPGPGAVVSAVIEWLPDLPHRLNDSEQRQYLTGRNAALQDLSHELGIRTAVIDL' A
#
# COMPACT_ATOMS: atom_id res chain seq x y z
N MET A 1 2.67 -19.31 -14.38
CA MET A 1 2.33 -18.35 -13.32
C MET A 1 0.96 -17.78 -13.65
N SER A 2 -0.09 -18.13 -12.92
CA SER A 2 -1.39 -17.47 -13.10
C SER A 2 -1.28 -16.07 -12.53
N ALA A 3 -1.59 -15.05 -13.34
CA ALA A 3 -1.71 -13.68 -12.86
C ALA A 3 -2.91 -13.62 -11.91
N GLU A 4 -2.66 -13.82 -10.62
CA GLU A 4 -3.65 -13.57 -9.60
C GLU A 4 -3.94 -12.07 -9.60
N ALA A 5 -5.21 -11.68 -9.69
CA ALA A 5 -5.58 -10.28 -9.75
C ALA A 5 -5.13 -9.59 -8.45
N ALA A 6 -4.09 -8.77 -8.55
CA ALA A 6 -3.61 -7.99 -7.41
C ALA A 6 -4.63 -6.89 -7.09
N LEU A 7 -4.97 -6.77 -5.81
CA LEU A 7 -5.72 -5.64 -5.30
C LEU A 7 -4.79 -4.43 -5.27
N THR A 8 -5.27 -3.31 -5.82
CA THR A 8 -4.46 -2.10 -5.95
C THR A 8 -5.12 -0.90 -5.28
N ARG A 9 -4.29 -0.02 -4.72
CA ARG A 9 -4.69 1.30 -4.22
C ARG A 9 -3.60 2.30 -4.56
N SER A 10 -3.98 3.52 -4.89
CA SER A 10 -3.04 4.59 -5.15
C SER A 10 -3.42 5.87 -4.43
N TRP A 11 -2.40 6.63 -4.02
CA TRP A 11 -2.58 7.91 -3.35
C TRP A 11 -1.44 8.86 -3.69
N LYS A 12 -1.66 10.15 -3.46
CA LYS A 12 -0.69 11.20 -3.70
C LYS A 12 0.21 11.44 -2.49
N VAL A 13 1.49 11.68 -2.77
CA VAL A 13 2.51 12.12 -1.81
C VAL A 13 3.35 13.20 -2.48
N GLY A 14 3.15 14.45 -2.09
CA GLY A 14 3.69 15.60 -2.80
C GLY A 14 3.25 15.60 -4.27
N SER A 15 4.23 15.68 -5.18
CA SER A 15 4.00 15.57 -6.63
C SER A 15 3.89 14.13 -7.14
N ARG A 16 4.27 13.14 -6.33
CA ARG A 16 4.36 11.73 -6.73
C ARG A 16 3.08 10.96 -6.42
N THR A 17 2.96 9.78 -7.04
CA THR A 17 1.90 8.81 -6.75
C THR A 17 2.53 7.54 -6.16
N CYS A 18 2.00 7.07 -5.04
CA CYS A 18 2.26 5.72 -4.54
C CYS A 18 1.21 4.76 -5.09
N VAL A 19 1.62 3.56 -5.46
CA VAL A 19 0.72 2.47 -5.87
C VAL A 19 1.05 1.24 -5.02
N LEU A 20 0.10 0.86 -4.15
CA LEU A 20 0.13 -0.36 -3.36
C LEU A 20 -0.52 -1.48 -4.15
N SER A 21 0.17 -2.62 -4.27
CA SER A 21 -0.32 -3.85 -4.89
C SER A 21 -0.20 -5.01 -3.90
N ILE A 22 -1.29 -5.73 -3.67
CA ILE A 22 -1.35 -6.88 -2.75
C ILE A 22 -2.05 -8.05 -3.47
N PRO A 23 -1.44 -9.25 -3.55
CA PRO A 23 -2.15 -10.43 -4.03
C PRO A 23 -3.25 -10.81 -3.04
N LYS A 24 -4.35 -11.41 -3.51
CA LYS A 24 -5.44 -11.83 -2.61
C LYS A 24 -4.92 -12.86 -1.60
N PRO A 25 -4.93 -12.58 -0.29
CA PRO A 25 -4.44 -13.54 0.69
C PRO A 25 -5.41 -14.72 0.84
N GLY A 26 -4.88 -15.94 0.82
CA GLY A 26 -5.61 -17.14 1.21
C GLY A 26 -5.60 -17.36 2.73
N PRO A 27 -6.46 -18.25 3.27
CA PRO A 27 -6.46 -18.59 4.69
C PRO A 27 -5.09 -19.11 5.15
N GLY A 28 -4.51 -18.49 6.19
CA GLY A 28 -3.20 -18.86 6.73
C GLY A 28 -2.00 -18.50 5.85
N ALA A 29 -2.21 -17.82 4.72
CA ALA A 29 -1.13 -17.42 3.83
C ALA A 29 -0.39 -16.19 4.35
N VAL A 30 0.93 -16.18 4.15
CA VAL A 30 1.75 -14.98 4.22
C VAL A 30 1.95 -14.50 2.80
N VAL A 31 1.59 -13.24 2.54
CA VAL A 31 1.74 -12.61 1.22
C VAL A 31 2.60 -11.36 1.33
N SER A 32 3.29 -11.04 0.24
CA SER A 32 4.07 -9.82 0.11
C SER A 32 3.26 -8.75 -0.61
N ALA A 33 3.26 -7.54 -0.04
CA ALA A 33 2.76 -6.34 -0.70
C ALA A 33 3.93 -5.55 -1.30
N VAL A 34 3.67 -4.81 -2.37
CA VAL A 34 4.65 -3.92 -3.00
C VAL A 34 4.07 -2.51 -3.09
N ILE A 35 4.89 -1.50 -2.80
CA ILE A 35 4.56 -0.09 -3.07
C ILE A 35 5.53 0.45 -4.13
N GLU A 36 4.98 0.88 -5.25
CA GLU A 36 5.71 1.52 -6.33
C GLU A 36 5.47 3.04 -6.31
N TRP A 37 6.45 3.79 -6.80
CA TRP A 37 6.40 5.24 -6.86
C TRP A 37 6.45 5.70 -8.31
N LEU A 38 5.55 6.61 -8.68
CA LEU A 38 5.51 7.21 -10.00
C LEU A 38 5.73 8.72 -9.93
N PRO A 39 6.54 9.31 -10.84
CA PRO A 39 7.28 8.63 -11.91
C PRO A 39 8.60 7.97 -11.45
N ASP A 40 9.12 8.40 -10.31
CA ASP A 40 10.40 7.96 -9.75
C ASP A 40 10.30 7.70 -8.24
N LEU A 41 11.18 6.83 -7.74
CA LEU A 41 11.39 6.63 -6.31
C LEU A 41 12.04 7.88 -5.70
N PRO A 42 11.44 8.52 -4.68
CA PRO A 42 12.06 9.66 -4.03
C PRO A 42 13.32 9.21 -3.26
N HIS A 43 14.41 9.98 -3.38
CA HIS A 43 15.61 9.77 -2.56
C HIS A 43 15.34 9.99 -1.07
N ARG A 44 14.47 10.96 -0.73
CA ARG A 44 14.04 11.27 0.63
C ARG A 44 12.67 11.94 0.58
N LEU A 45 11.84 11.65 1.57
CA LEU A 45 10.61 12.39 1.82
C LEU A 45 10.87 13.48 2.87
N ASN A 46 10.28 14.66 2.68
CA ASN A 46 10.18 15.63 3.76
C ASN A 46 9.06 15.26 4.75
N ASP A 47 8.98 15.95 5.89
CA ASP A 47 8.03 15.61 6.98
C ASP A 47 6.55 15.68 6.55
N SER A 48 6.21 16.57 5.61
CA SER A 48 4.86 16.65 5.06
C SER A 48 4.56 15.45 4.17
N GLU A 49 5.49 15.12 3.27
CA GLU A 49 5.38 13.96 2.37
C GLU A 49 5.36 12.65 3.15
N GLN A 50 6.17 12.53 4.20
CA GLN A 50 6.17 11.34 5.06
C GLN A 50 4.80 11.15 5.73
N ARG A 51 4.20 12.22 6.26
CA ARG A 51 2.84 12.15 6.84
C ARG A 51 1.79 11.78 5.80
N GLN A 52 1.88 12.33 4.59
CA GLN A 52 0.99 11.99 3.48
C GLN A 52 1.13 10.51 3.09
N TYR A 53 2.36 10.01 3.00
CA TYR A 53 2.65 8.62 2.72
C TYR A 53 2.02 7.70 3.76
N LEU A 54 2.29 7.95 5.05
CA LEU A 54 1.76 7.12 6.14
C LEU A 54 0.23 7.15 6.20
N THR A 55 -0.37 8.33 6.05
CA THR A 55 -1.83 8.48 6.06
C THR A 55 -2.47 7.73 4.88
N GLY A 56 -1.93 7.90 3.67
CA GLY A 56 -2.41 7.23 2.48
C GLY A 56 -2.24 5.71 2.54
N ARG A 57 -1.07 5.23 3.01
CA ARG A 57 -0.81 3.80 3.23
C ARG A 57 -1.83 3.19 4.18
N ASN A 58 -2.06 3.84 5.32
CA ASN A 58 -2.96 3.33 6.34
C ASN A 58 -4.42 3.31 5.86
N ALA A 59 -4.86 4.37 5.15
CA ALA A 59 -6.18 4.40 4.54
C ALA A 59 -6.36 3.31 3.48
N ALA A 60 -5.37 3.14 2.59
CA ALA A 60 -5.40 2.09 1.57
C ALA A 60 -5.48 0.69 2.18
N LEU A 61 -4.71 0.42 3.23
CA LEU A 61 -4.77 -0.85 3.95
C LEU A 61 -6.11 -1.05 4.65
N GLN A 62 -6.68 -0.01 5.25
CA GLN A 62 -7.99 -0.08 5.88
C GLN A 62 -9.09 -0.38 4.84
N ASP A 63 -9.08 0.29 3.70
CA ASP A 63 -10.04 0.04 2.60
C ASP A 63 -9.94 -1.41 2.10
N LEU A 64 -8.73 -1.90 1.89
CA LEU A 64 -8.49 -3.29 1.49
C LEU A 64 -8.95 -4.29 2.57
N SER A 65 -8.82 -3.92 3.85
CA SER A 65 -9.29 -4.74 4.96
C SER A 65 -10.81 -4.90 4.94
N HIS A 66 -11.52 -3.80 4.67
CA HIS A 66 -12.97 -3.82 4.52
C HIS A 66 -13.41 -4.64 3.30
N GLU A 67 -12.74 -4.49 2.16
CA GLU A 67 -13.04 -5.26 0.94
C GLU A 67 -12.80 -6.76 1.13
N LEU A 68 -11.73 -7.13 1.82
CA LEU A 68 -11.35 -8.53 2.09
C LEU A 68 -12.07 -9.14 3.29
N GLY A 69 -12.75 -8.33 4.12
CA GLY A 69 -13.35 -8.79 5.37
C GLY A 69 -12.33 -9.26 6.41
N ILE A 70 -11.13 -8.67 6.43
CA ILE A 70 -10.04 -9.02 7.35
C ILE A 70 -9.75 -7.90 8.34
N ARG A 71 -8.99 -8.20 9.39
CA ARG A 71 -8.42 -7.20 10.29
C ARG A 71 -6.97 -6.93 9.92
N THR A 72 -6.56 -5.67 10.02
CA THR A 72 -5.19 -5.25 9.70
C THR A 72 -4.61 -4.43 10.84
N ALA A 73 -3.32 -4.64 11.09
CA ALA A 73 -2.50 -3.82 11.98
C ALA A 73 -1.23 -3.43 11.24
N VAL A 74 -0.74 -2.21 11.48
CA VAL A 74 0.49 -1.68 10.87
C VAL A 74 1.51 -1.49 11.98
N ILE A 75 2.71 -2.04 11.77
CA ILE A 75 3.85 -1.94 12.69
C ILE A 75 4.97 -1.24 11.93
N ASP A 76 5.34 -0.04 12.38
CA ASP A 76 6.50 0.68 11.88
C ASP A 76 7.73 0.30 12.72
N LEU A 77 8.85 0.00 12.07
CA LEU A 77 10.12 -0.44 12.69
C LEU A 77 11.13 0.70 12.77
#